data_AF-A0A7S0PEC8-F1
#
_entry.id   AF-A0A7S0PEC8-F1
#
_cell.length_a   1.000
_cell.length_b   1.000
_cell.length_c   1.000
_cell.angle_alpha   90.00
_cell.angle_beta   90.00
_cell.angle_gamma   90.00
#
_symmetry.space_group_name_H-M   'P 1'
#
loop_
_entity.id
_entity.type
_entity.pdbx_description
1 polymer ?
#
loop_
_entity_poly.entity_id
_entity_poly.type
_entity_poly.pdbx_seq_one_letter_code
_entity_poly.pdbx_strand_id
1 'polypeptide(L)'
;RHRPIGIGVQGLADAFIKMRMPYDSEEARQLNRDIFETIYYGAVEASMELAMRDGAYETFKGSPASEGRLQFDLWEEEPNPALGWDWTGLKAKVVEHGLRNSLLVAPMPTASTASIMGNVEAFEPFHSNIFSRRVLAGDYAVINKYMLRDLCERGLWTTAIRNQIIAERGSIQNVREIPADIKALYKTVWEIKQRHIIDMAADRGPFICQSQSLNLHVAEPTIRKISAMHFYAWSRGLKTGQYYLRTKPKADAIQFTVDQVALAMKKDKDAKDEADDAAAGSPAAAAAASAAAPSLAAPVKAAAAVTMPLPAAKTPLPVAPAPAAEMEAPDLLEAMQSKLRFAPEIDGEDVCINCQG
;
A
#
# COMPACT_ATOMS: atom_id res chain seq x y z
N ARG A 1 7.94 -0.40 34.46
CA ARG A 1 9.15 -0.55 33.62
C ARG A 1 9.19 0.33 32.37
N HIS A 2 8.82 -0.12 31.15
CA HIS A 2 9.17 0.61 29.90
C HIS A 2 8.05 1.47 29.28
N ARG A 3 6.78 1.16 29.54
CA ARG A 3 5.60 1.90 29.03
C ARG A 3 5.58 2.14 27.50
N PRO A 4 5.94 1.17 26.63
CA PRO A 4 5.88 1.38 25.18
C PRO A 4 4.42 1.50 24.70
N ILE A 5 4.21 2.30 23.66
CA ILE A 5 2.96 2.39 22.89
C ILE A 5 3.26 2.30 21.40
N GLY A 6 2.24 2.02 20.58
CA GLY A 6 2.36 1.95 19.14
C GLY A 6 1.26 2.75 18.46
N ILE A 7 1.59 3.96 18.04
CA ILE A 7 0.75 4.82 17.19
C ILE A 7 0.98 4.38 15.75
N GLY A 8 -0.11 4.09 15.04
CA GLY A 8 -0.09 3.76 13.62
C GLY A 8 -0.93 4.74 12.81
N VAL A 9 -1.09 4.42 11.53
CA VAL A 9 -1.93 5.17 10.60
C VAL A 9 -2.87 4.21 9.89
N GLN A 10 -3.90 4.74 9.26
CA GLN A 10 -4.72 4.08 8.26
C GLN A 10 -5.17 5.12 7.23
N GLY A 11 -5.49 4.69 6.02
CA GLY A 11 -5.98 5.57 4.96
C GLY A 11 -4.91 6.45 4.31
N LEU A 12 -3.65 5.99 4.25
CA LEU A 12 -2.61 6.73 3.53
C LEU A 12 -2.91 6.84 2.03
N ALA A 13 -3.35 5.75 1.40
CA ALA A 13 -3.76 5.78 0.00
C ALA A 13 -4.98 6.69 -0.23
N ASP A 14 -5.94 6.70 0.70
CA ASP A 14 -7.07 7.65 0.67
C ASP A 14 -6.58 9.10 0.67
N ALA A 15 -5.60 9.43 1.53
CA ALA A 15 -5.04 10.76 1.63
C ALA A 15 -4.38 11.19 0.31
N PHE A 16 -3.56 10.33 -0.30
CA PHE A 16 -2.94 10.61 -1.60
C PHE A 16 -3.98 10.86 -2.70
N ILE A 17 -5.03 10.04 -2.78
CA ILE A 17 -6.08 10.22 -3.78
C ILE A 17 -6.83 11.54 -3.57
N LYS A 18 -7.15 11.88 -2.32
CA LYS A 18 -7.79 13.16 -1.99
C LYS A 18 -6.91 14.36 -2.37
N MET A 19 -5.60 14.21 -2.26
CA MET A 19 -4.61 15.22 -2.65
C MET A 19 -4.24 15.16 -4.16
N ARG A 20 -4.87 14.27 -4.94
CA ARG A 20 -4.59 14.04 -6.37
C ARG A 20 -3.15 13.59 -6.65
N MET A 21 -2.53 12.89 -5.70
CA MET A 21 -1.17 12.38 -5.82
C MET A 21 -1.20 10.89 -6.17
N PRO A 22 -0.67 10.46 -7.33
CA PRO A 22 -0.42 9.04 -7.59
C PRO A 22 0.45 8.45 -6.49
N TYR A 23 0.17 7.21 -6.07
CA TYR A 23 0.91 6.57 -4.98
C TYR A 23 2.43 6.51 -5.25
N ASP A 24 2.81 6.34 -6.52
CA ASP A 24 4.19 6.27 -6.98
C ASP A 24 4.78 7.61 -7.48
N SER A 25 4.16 8.73 -7.11
CA SER A 25 4.67 10.08 -7.37
C SER A 25 5.70 10.54 -6.31
N GLU A 26 6.53 11.52 -6.67
CA GLU A 26 7.51 12.10 -5.74
C GLU A 26 6.80 12.94 -4.67
N GLU A 27 5.70 13.60 -5.02
CA GLU A 27 4.87 14.38 -4.10
C GLU A 27 4.25 13.49 -3.02
N ALA A 28 3.73 12.30 -3.40
CA ALA A 28 3.23 11.31 -2.43
C ALA A 28 4.35 10.77 -1.53
N ARG A 29 5.55 10.60 -2.08
CA ARG A 29 6.73 10.14 -1.34
C ARG A 29 7.19 11.18 -0.31
N GLN A 30 7.20 12.45 -0.66
CA GLN A 30 7.51 13.54 0.27
C GLN A 30 6.42 13.67 1.35
N LEU A 31 5.14 13.70 0.96
CA LEU A 31 4.03 13.78 1.90
C LEU A 31 4.02 12.58 2.87
N ASN A 32 4.37 11.39 2.39
CA ASN A 32 4.57 10.23 3.25
C ASN A 32 5.59 10.53 4.36
N ARG A 33 6.79 11.00 4.01
CA ARG A 33 7.81 11.34 4.99
C ARG A 33 7.31 12.39 5.98
N ASP A 34 6.67 13.44 5.48
CA ASP A 34 6.20 14.59 6.27
C ASP A 34 5.10 14.21 7.28
N ILE A 35 4.17 13.32 6.89
CA ILE A 35 3.14 12.78 7.79
C ILE A 35 3.79 12.05 8.97
N PHE A 36 4.77 11.18 8.70
CA PHE A 36 5.40 10.40 9.77
C PHE A 36 6.33 11.25 10.65
N GLU A 37 7.01 12.24 10.08
CA GLU A 37 7.76 13.22 10.85
C GLU A 37 6.85 13.98 11.82
N THR A 38 5.70 14.47 11.32
CA THR A 38 4.70 15.18 12.13
C THR A 38 4.12 14.31 13.23
N ILE A 39 3.76 13.05 12.92
CA ILE A 39 3.26 12.08 13.92
C ILE A 39 4.32 11.86 15.01
N TYR A 40 5.59 11.69 14.61
CA TYR A 40 6.66 11.44 15.56
C TYR A 40 6.93 12.66 16.45
N TYR A 41 6.92 13.87 15.88
CA TYR A 41 7.07 15.11 16.64
C TYR A 41 6.01 15.22 17.73
N GLY A 42 4.74 15.16 17.35
CA GLY A 42 3.62 15.25 18.29
C GLY A 42 3.61 14.13 19.32
N ALA A 43 4.02 12.91 18.95
CA ALA A 43 4.11 11.79 19.89
C ALA A 43 5.24 11.97 20.92
N VAL A 44 6.39 12.49 20.50
CA VAL A 44 7.53 12.78 21.39
C VAL A 44 7.17 13.94 22.33
N GLU A 45 6.57 15.01 21.79
CA GLU A 45 6.10 16.15 22.57
C GLU A 45 5.09 15.73 23.63
N ALA A 46 4.02 15.04 23.27
CA ALA A 46 3.01 14.58 24.22
C ALA A 46 3.61 13.63 25.28
N SER A 47 4.54 12.76 24.90
CA SER A 47 5.20 11.86 25.87
C SER A 47 6.13 12.61 26.82
N MET A 48 6.78 13.68 26.37
CA MET A 48 7.59 14.59 27.19
C MET A 48 6.70 15.38 28.16
N GLU A 49 5.58 15.93 27.71
CA GLU A 49 4.62 16.63 28.58
C GLU A 49 4.06 15.72 29.67
N LEU A 50 3.74 14.47 29.32
CA LEU A 50 3.31 13.47 30.31
C LEU A 50 4.43 13.11 31.29
N ALA A 51 5.71 13.19 30.88
CA ALA A 51 6.84 12.98 31.77
C ALA A 51 7.03 14.14 32.75
N MET A 52 6.79 15.37 32.32
CA MET A 52 6.78 16.54 33.20
C MET A 52 5.74 16.39 34.32
N ARG A 53 4.56 15.85 34.00
CA ARG A 53 3.46 15.66 34.96
C ARG A 53 3.65 14.42 35.85
N ASP A 54 3.96 13.28 35.23
CA ASP A 54 3.86 11.96 35.89
C ASP A 54 5.24 11.29 36.13
N GLY A 55 6.32 11.98 35.78
CA GLY A 55 7.69 11.45 35.74
C GLY A 55 7.96 10.59 34.49
N ALA A 56 9.23 10.52 34.10
CA ALA A 56 9.68 9.66 33.02
C ALA A 56 9.42 8.16 33.30
N TYR A 57 9.40 7.31 32.27
CA TYR A 57 9.35 5.87 32.49
C TYR A 57 10.62 5.36 33.21
N GLU A 58 10.47 4.29 33.99
CA GLU A 58 11.47 3.78 34.96
C GLU A 58 12.88 3.56 34.40
N THR A 59 13.00 3.29 33.11
CA THR A 59 14.25 2.92 32.42
C THR A 59 14.66 3.96 31.38
N PHE A 60 14.24 5.22 31.55
CA PHE A 60 14.60 6.31 30.64
C PHE A 60 16.08 6.65 30.69
N LYS A 61 16.68 6.69 31.88
CA LYS A 61 18.11 6.97 32.06
C LYS A 61 18.96 5.89 31.37
N GLY A 62 19.89 6.32 30.52
CA GLY A 62 20.75 5.44 29.71
C GLY A 62 20.11 4.98 28.41
N SER A 63 18.92 5.48 28.07
CA SER A 63 18.35 5.31 26.72
C SER A 63 18.91 6.36 25.75
N PRO A 64 18.88 6.12 24.43
CA PRO A 64 19.31 7.12 23.44
C PRO A 64 18.57 8.47 23.59
N ALA A 65 17.27 8.44 23.91
CA ALA A 65 16.48 9.65 24.12
C ALA A 65 16.96 10.46 25.34
N SER A 66 17.49 9.80 26.38
CA SER A 66 18.11 10.50 27.52
C SER A 66 19.41 11.20 27.18
N GLU A 67 20.02 10.87 26.04
CA GLU A 67 21.20 11.53 25.48
C GLU A 67 20.83 12.53 24.36
N GLY A 68 19.53 12.83 24.19
CA GLY A 68 19.03 13.73 23.14
C GLY A 68 19.00 13.12 21.74
N ARG A 69 19.21 11.79 21.61
CA ARG A 69 19.17 11.07 20.33
C ARG A 69 17.79 10.48 20.10
N LEU A 70 17.09 11.00 19.10
CA LEU A 70 15.79 10.53 18.65
C LEU A 70 15.94 9.57 17.45
N GLN A 71 14.82 9.03 16.98
CA GLN A 71 14.85 7.93 16.02
C GLN A 71 15.58 8.27 14.71
N PHE A 72 15.44 9.49 14.19
CA PHE A 72 16.10 9.89 12.94
C PHE A 72 17.61 10.05 13.11
N ASP A 73 18.09 10.44 14.30
CA ASP A 73 19.52 10.47 14.61
C ASP A 73 20.13 9.06 14.57
N LEU A 74 19.35 8.03 14.91
CA LEU A 74 19.79 6.62 14.83
C LEU A 74 19.85 6.09 13.39
N TRP A 75 19.25 6.82 12.45
CA TRP A 75 19.30 6.55 11.01
C TRP A 75 20.29 7.47 10.28
N GLU A 76 20.93 8.40 10.99
CA GLU A 76 21.80 9.43 10.40
C GLU A 76 21.03 10.30 9.38
N GLU A 77 19.77 10.60 9.70
CA GLU A 77 18.84 11.36 8.85
C GLU A 77 18.42 12.66 9.53
N GLU A 78 18.15 13.69 8.71
CA GLU A 78 17.78 15.02 9.18
C GLU A 78 16.29 15.31 8.96
N PRO A 79 15.56 15.90 9.91
CA PRO A 79 14.16 16.29 9.72
C PRO A 79 13.95 17.29 8.58
N ASN A 80 12.73 17.37 8.05
CA ASN A 80 12.39 18.30 6.98
C ASN A 80 12.22 19.72 7.54
N PRO A 81 13.13 20.67 7.24
CA PRO A 81 13.04 22.02 7.78
C PRO A 81 11.79 22.78 7.30
N ALA A 82 11.19 22.37 6.17
CA ALA A 82 10.00 23.02 5.62
C ALA A 82 8.74 22.82 6.49
N LEU A 83 8.73 21.83 7.39
CA LEU A 83 7.62 21.60 8.30
C LEU A 83 7.62 22.55 9.51
N GLY A 84 8.75 23.20 9.80
CA GLY A 84 8.86 24.17 10.89
C GLY A 84 8.81 23.59 12.30
N TRP A 85 8.98 22.27 12.45
CA TRP A 85 9.03 21.62 13.76
C TRP A 85 10.32 21.96 14.52
N ASP A 86 10.21 22.48 15.75
CA ASP A 86 11.37 22.79 16.60
C ASP A 86 11.90 21.51 17.28
N TRP A 87 12.65 20.72 16.52
CA TRP A 87 13.30 19.50 17.02
C TRP A 87 14.41 19.78 18.03
N THR A 88 15.13 20.89 17.88
CA THR A 88 16.21 21.28 18.79
C THR A 88 15.65 21.60 20.18
N GLY A 89 14.62 22.44 20.26
CA GLY A 89 13.93 22.74 21.51
C GLY A 89 13.27 21.51 22.11
N LEU A 90 12.63 20.66 21.30
CA LEU A 90 12.01 19.44 21.79
C LEU A 90 13.05 18.46 22.38
N LYS A 91 14.19 18.25 21.71
CA LYS A 91 15.29 17.41 22.23
C LYS A 91 15.81 17.92 23.57
N ALA A 92 15.96 19.24 23.74
CA ALA A 92 16.39 19.83 25.01
C ALA A 92 15.39 19.52 26.14
N LYS A 93 14.10 19.72 25.90
CA LYS A 93 13.02 19.38 26.86
C LYS A 93 12.98 17.88 27.19
N VAL A 94 13.21 17.03 26.19
CA VAL A 94 13.27 15.57 26.38
C VAL A 94 14.43 15.18 27.29
N VAL A 95 15.61 15.78 27.14
CA VAL A 95 16.75 15.52 28.03
C VAL A 95 16.46 16.02 29.45
N GLU A 96 15.83 17.18 29.58
CA GLU A 96 15.51 17.79 30.88
C GLU A 96 14.43 17.03 31.65
N HIS A 97 13.31 16.72 31.01
CA HIS A 97 12.11 16.17 31.67
C HIS A 97 11.92 14.67 31.46
N GLY A 98 12.55 14.12 30.43
CA GLY A 98 12.40 12.74 30.01
C GLY A 98 11.18 12.47 29.15
N LEU A 99 10.92 11.19 28.90
CA LEU A 99 9.74 10.70 28.18
C LEU A 99 8.92 9.78 29.08
N ARG A 100 7.60 9.79 28.89
CA ARG A 100 6.68 8.91 29.63
C ARG A 100 6.56 7.52 29.00
N ASN A 101 6.99 7.36 27.75
CA ASN A 101 6.91 6.12 26.99
C ASN A 101 8.26 5.84 26.31
N SER A 102 8.73 4.58 26.36
CA SER A 102 10.00 4.20 25.74
C SER A 102 9.94 4.14 24.21
N LEU A 103 8.76 3.83 23.65
CA LEU A 103 8.49 3.69 22.22
C LEU A 103 7.10 4.27 21.95
N LEU A 104 6.92 4.84 20.77
CA LEU A 104 5.79 5.69 20.42
C LEU A 104 5.07 5.25 19.14
N VAL A 105 5.80 5.07 18.03
CA VAL A 105 5.22 4.89 16.68
C VAL A 105 5.53 3.48 16.17
N ALA A 106 4.48 2.78 15.72
CA ALA A 106 4.52 1.42 15.19
C ALA A 106 3.34 1.16 14.24
N PRO A 107 3.44 1.50 12.94
CA PRO A 107 2.36 1.32 11.99
C PRO A 107 2.00 -0.17 11.83
N MET A 108 0.83 -0.53 12.36
CA MET A 108 0.30 -1.89 12.40
C MET A 108 -0.69 -2.16 11.26
N PRO A 109 -1.05 -3.42 10.99
CA PRO A 109 -2.19 -3.74 10.15
C PRO A 109 -3.47 -3.22 10.80
N THR A 110 -4.31 -2.55 10.02
CA THR A 110 -5.56 -1.94 10.52
C THR A 110 -6.80 -2.55 9.86
N ALA A 111 -6.74 -3.80 9.41
CA ALA A 111 -7.80 -4.45 8.62
C ALA A 111 -9.23 -4.19 9.15
N SER A 112 -9.48 -4.51 10.42
CA SER A 112 -10.81 -4.35 11.04
C SER A 112 -11.19 -2.87 11.23
N THR A 113 -10.29 -2.06 11.77
CA THR A 113 -10.57 -0.65 12.07
C THR A 113 -10.67 0.21 10.81
N ALA A 114 -9.87 -0.06 9.79
CA ALA A 114 -9.94 0.60 8.48
C ALA A 114 -11.24 0.24 7.78
N SER A 115 -11.67 -1.02 7.87
CA SER A 115 -12.97 -1.44 7.36
C SER A 115 -14.13 -0.72 8.07
N ILE A 116 -14.06 -0.55 9.39
CA ILE A 116 -15.07 0.18 10.17
C ILE A 116 -15.10 1.66 9.78
N MET A 117 -13.94 2.29 9.61
CA MET A 117 -13.81 3.71 9.25
C MET A 117 -13.96 3.98 7.75
N GLY A 118 -14.05 2.93 6.92
CA GLY A 118 -14.14 3.05 5.46
C GLY A 118 -12.87 3.57 4.78
N ASN A 119 -11.69 3.26 5.35
CA ASN A 119 -10.37 3.64 4.84
C ASN A 119 -9.63 2.44 4.28
N VAL A 120 -8.57 2.69 3.50
CA VAL A 120 -7.56 1.68 3.15
C VAL A 120 -6.71 1.34 4.37
N GLU A 121 -6.28 0.08 4.43
CA GLU A 121 -5.46 -0.42 5.52
C GLU A 121 -4.10 0.29 5.60
N ALA A 122 -3.73 0.66 6.82
CA ALA A 122 -2.41 1.14 7.19
C ALA A 122 -1.85 2.18 6.20
N PHE A 123 -0.70 1.85 5.64
CA PHE A 123 0.02 2.58 4.61
C PHE A 123 0.09 1.77 3.31
N GLU A 124 -0.88 0.90 3.06
CA GLU A 124 -0.92 0.08 1.85
C GLU A 124 -1.53 0.87 0.68
N PRO A 125 -1.09 0.63 -0.56
CA PRO A 125 -1.84 1.04 -1.75
C PRO A 125 -3.17 0.30 -1.87
N PHE A 126 -4.05 0.75 -2.77
CA PHE A 126 -5.26 0.00 -3.10
C PHE A 126 -4.90 -1.37 -3.67
N HIS A 127 -5.40 -2.44 -3.04
CA HIS A 127 -5.21 -3.79 -3.54
C HIS A 127 -5.95 -4.03 -4.87
N SER A 128 -7.15 -3.47 -5.00
CA SER A 128 -8.00 -3.50 -6.19
C SER A 128 -8.99 -2.33 -6.17
N ASN A 129 -9.37 -1.80 -7.33
CA ASN A 129 -10.44 -0.81 -7.40
C ASN A 129 -11.86 -1.42 -7.39
N ILE A 130 -12.00 -2.72 -7.66
CA ILE A 130 -13.26 -3.46 -7.51
C ILE A 130 -12.95 -4.84 -6.93
N PHE A 131 -13.58 -5.20 -5.82
CA PHE A 131 -13.43 -6.53 -5.21
C PHE A 131 -14.75 -7.02 -4.61
N SER A 132 -14.90 -8.34 -4.51
CA SER A 132 -16.07 -8.94 -3.85
C SER A 132 -15.81 -9.08 -2.35
N ARG A 133 -16.76 -8.63 -1.54
CA ARG A 133 -16.78 -8.84 -0.09
C ARG A 133 -17.89 -9.82 0.25
N ARG A 134 -17.51 -10.96 0.82
CA ARG A 134 -18.43 -11.97 1.31
C ARG A 134 -18.95 -11.59 2.69
N VAL A 135 -20.27 -11.51 2.83
CA VAL A 135 -20.99 -11.36 4.10
C VAL A 135 -21.98 -12.51 4.25
N LEU A 136 -22.61 -12.62 5.42
CA LEU A 136 -23.59 -13.69 5.69
C LEU A 136 -24.74 -13.72 4.67
N ALA A 137 -25.13 -12.55 4.14
CA ALA A 137 -26.20 -12.39 3.16
C ALA A 137 -25.78 -12.65 1.70
N GLY A 138 -24.49 -12.89 1.42
CA GLY A 138 -23.99 -13.13 0.07
C GLY A 138 -22.71 -12.36 -0.26
N ASP A 139 -22.37 -12.34 -1.54
CA ASP A 139 -21.19 -11.66 -2.08
C ASP A 139 -21.59 -10.30 -2.65
N TYR A 140 -20.98 -9.22 -2.16
CA TYR A 140 -21.25 -7.85 -2.60
C TYR A 140 -20.02 -7.24 -3.24
N ALA A 141 -20.20 -6.61 -4.41
CA ALA A 141 -19.13 -5.86 -5.05
C ALA A 141 -18.86 -4.56 -4.29
N VAL A 142 -17.62 -4.39 -3.83
CA VAL A 142 -17.10 -3.16 -3.25
C VAL A 142 -16.27 -2.46 -4.31
N ILE A 143 -16.63 -1.21 -4.59
CA ILE A 143 -15.98 -0.36 -5.58
C ILE A 143 -15.22 0.74 -4.84
N ASN A 144 -14.03 1.08 -5.31
CA ASN A 144 -13.27 2.22 -4.82
C ASN A 144 -14.12 3.50 -4.99
N LYS A 145 -14.60 4.04 -3.87
CA LYS A 145 -15.51 5.19 -3.82
C LYS A 145 -14.95 6.44 -4.49
N TYR A 146 -13.62 6.65 -4.43
CA TYR A 146 -12.99 7.80 -5.08
C TYR A 146 -12.96 7.64 -6.59
N MET A 147 -12.57 6.46 -7.08
CA MET A 147 -12.57 6.14 -8.51
C MET A 147 -13.98 6.26 -9.10
N LEU A 148 -14.99 5.70 -8.40
CA LEU A 148 -16.37 5.79 -8.83
C LEU A 148 -16.81 7.24 -8.99
N ARG A 149 -16.56 8.08 -7.97
CA ARG A 149 -16.90 9.50 -8.02
C ARG A 149 -16.22 10.19 -9.19
N ASP A 150 -14.91 10.04 -9.36
CA ASP A 150 -14.16 10.69 -10.44
C ASP A 150 -14.63 10.24 -11.84
N LEU A 151 -14.98 8.96 -12.00
CA LEU A 151 -15.51 8.45 -13.27
C LEU A 151 -16.93 8.97 -13.53
N CYS A 152 -17.78 9.08 -12.51
CA CYS A 152 -19.11 9.68 -12.63
C CYS A 152 -19.03 11.17 -12.99
N GLU A 153 -18.19 11.94 -12.31
CA GLU A 153 -17.99 13.37 -12.57
C GLU A 153 -17.52 13.65 -14.00
N ARG A 154 -16.80 12.70 -14.61
CA ARG A 154 -16.33 12.79 -16.00
C ARG A 154 -17.29 12.15 -17.02
N GLY A 155 -18.44 11.64 -16.59
CA GLY A 155 -19.37 10.92 -17.47
C GLY A 155 -18.82 9.60 -18.03
N LEU A 156 -17.79 9.04 -17.41
CA LEU A 156 -17.12 7.80 -17.83
C LEU A 156 -17.69 6.55 -17.14
N TRP A 157 -18.49 6.71 -16.10
CA TRP A 157 -19.06 5.55 -15.41
C TRP A 157 -20.24 4.96 -16.20
N THR A 158 -19.96 3.94 -17.02
CA THR A 158 -20.96 3.20 -17.81
C THR A 158 -20.94 1.70 -17.47
N THR A 159 -22.02 0.98 -17.77
CA THR A 159 -22.08 -0.48 -17.64
C THR A 159 -20.95 -1.17 -18.40
N ALA A 160 -20.60 -0.67 -19.60
CA ALA A 160 -19.51 -1.21 -20.40
C ALA A 160 -18.15 -1.05 -19.70
N ILE A 161 -17.84 0.16 -19.20
CA ILE A 161 -16.59 0.43 -18.48
C ILE A 161 -16.53 -0.36 -17.18
N ARG A 162 -17.62 -0.41 -16.40
CA ARG A 162 -17.70 -1.24 -15.19
C ARG A 162 -17.37 -2.71 -15.49
N ASN A 163 -17.96 -3.28 -16.54
CA ASN A 163 -17.72 -4.68 -16.91
C ASN A 163 -16.27 -4.91 -17.36
N GLN A 164 -15.65 -3.95 -18.06
CA GLN A 164 -14.22 -4.00 -18.38
C GLN A 164 -13.35 -3.97 -17.13
N ILE A 165 -13.63 -3.10 -16.16
CA ILE A 165 -12.87 -3.04 -14.91
C ILE A 165 -12.99 -4.35 -14.14
N ILE A 166 -14.17 -4.98 -14.11
CA ILE A 166 -14.36 -6.31 -13.49
C ILE A 166 -13.53 -7.38 -14.20
N ALA A 167 -13.55 -7.40 -15.54
CA ALA A 167 -12.77 -8.33 -16.35
C ALA A 167 -11.26 -8.15 -16.16
N GLU A 168 -10.81 -6.91 -15.99
CA GLU A 168 -9.43 -6.53 -15.65
C GLU A 168 -9.16 -6.56 -14.12
N ARG A 169 -10.09 -7.17 -13.35
CA ARG A 169 -9.94 -7.48 -11.91
C ARG A 169 -9.69 -6.27 -11.02
N GLY A 170 -10.38 -5.19 -11.33
CA GLY A 170 -10.27 -3.91 -10.65
C GLY A 170 -9.06 -3.08 -11.10
N SER A 171 -8.29 -3.53 -12.09
CA SER A 171 -7.36 -2.65 -12.79
C SER A 171 -8.12 -1.76 -13.78
N ILE A 172 -7.65 -0.53 -13.96
CA ILE A 172 -8.17 0.39 -14.98
C ILE A 172 -7.14 0.71 -16.06
N GLN A 173 -5.93 0.16 -15.98
CA GLN A 173 -4.81 0.55 -16.85
C GLN A 173 -5.10 0.24 -18.33
N ASN A 174 -5.77 -0.89 -18.58
CA ASN A 174 -6.10 -1.37 -19.92
C ASN A 174 -7.45 -0.87 -20.46
N VAL A 175 -8.19 -0.04 -19.71
CA VAL A 175 -9.47 0.53 -20.15
C VAL A 175 -9.19 1.79 -20.95
N ARG A 176 -9.40 1.76 -22.27
CA ARG A 176 -8.97 2.82 -23.19
C ARG A 176 -9.63 4.16 -22.94
N GLU A 177 -10.91 4.13 -22.63
CA GLU A 177 -11.74 5.31 -22.39
C GLU A 177 -11.34 6.08 -21.14
N ILE A 178 -10.56 5.48 -20.23
CA ILE A 178 -10.11 6.13 -19.00
C ILE A 178 -8.83 6.93 -19.27
N PRO A 179 -8.83 8.25 -18.99
CA PRO A 179 -7.66 9.12 -19.15
C PRO A 179 -6.43 8.71 -18.32
N ALA A 180 -5.25 9.10 -18.79
CA ALA A 180 -3.97 8.75 -18.17
C ALA A 180 -3.81 9.29 -16.73
N ASP A 181 -4.37 10.45 -16.42
CA ASP A 181 -4.31 11.06 -15.08
C ASP A 181 -5.11 10.23 -14.04
N ILE A 182 -6.27 9.71 -14.43
CA ILE A 182 -7.07 8.79 -13.60
C ILE A 182 -6.35 7.45 -13.46
N LYS A 183 -5.81 6.90 -14.56
CA LYS A 183 -5.01 5.67 -14.53
C LYS A 183 -3.82 5.77 -13.59
N ALA A 184 -3.11 6.90 -13.60
CA ALA A 184 -1.99 7.15 -12.69
C ALA A 184 -2.44 7.16 -11.23
N LEU A 185 -3.57 7.81 -10.92
CA LEU A 185 -4.07 7.95 -9.56
C LEU A 185 -4.56 6.65 -8.94
N TYR A 186 -5.18 5.77 -9.74
CA TYR A 186 -5.83 4.54 -9.30
C TYR A 186 -5.06 3.27 -9.64
N LYS A 187 -3.73 3.37 -9.73
CA LYS A 187 -2.88 2.17 -9.81
C LYS A 187 -3.13 1.26 -8.62
N THR A 188 -3.26 -0.03 -8.90
CA THR A 188 -3.33 -1.05 -7.85
C THR A 188 -1.93 -1.38 -7.33
N VAL A 189 -1.85 -2.00 -6.16
CA VAL A 189 -0.58 -2.46 -5.57
C VAL A 189 0.23 -3.38 -6.50
N TRP A 190 -0.46 -4.06 -7.43
CA TRP A 190 0.13 -4.95 -8.43
C TRP A 190 0.77 -4.21 -9.60
N GLU A 191 0.40 -2.95 -9.81
CA GLU A 191 0.90 -2.07 -10.87
C GLU A 191 2.00 -1.12 -10.36
N ILE A 192 2.11 -0.96 -9.03
CA ILE A 192 3.14 -0.18 -8.39
C ILE A 192 4.41 -1.01 -8.23
N LYS A 193 5.55 -0.44 -8.64
CA LYS A 193 6.86 -1.06 -8.46
C LYS A 193 7.14 -1.22 -6.96
N GLN A 194 7.38 -2.44 -6.51
CA GLN A 194 7.64 -2.74 -5.08
C GLN A 194 8.89 -2.03 -4.53
N ARG A 195 9.83 -1.66 -5.40
CA ARG A 195 10.95 -0.79 -5.03
C ARG A 195 10.46 0.53 -4.42
N HIS A 196 9.45 1.16 -5.02
CA HIS A 196 8.86 2.40 -4.52
C HIS A 196 8.22 2.22 -3.15
N ILE A 197 7.54 1.09 -2.94
CA ILE A 197 6.96 0.74 -1.63
C ILE A 197 8.04 0.62 -0.56
N ILE A 198 9.16 -0.03 -0.89
CA ILE A 198 10.34 -0.14 -0.01
C ILE A 198 10.98 1.23 0.24
N ASP A 199 11.10 2.07 -0.79
CA ASP A 199 11.67 3.42 -0.66
C ASP A 199 10.81 4.29 0.28
N MET A 200 9.48 4.33 0.09
CA MET A 200 8.57 5.05 1.01
C MET A 200 8.58 4.48 2.43
N ALA A 201 8.76 3.16 2.59
CA ALA A 201 8.93 2.54 3.90
C ALA A 201 10.24 2.98 4.57
N ALA A 202 11.31 3.15 3.80
CA ALA A 202 12.58 3.65 4.28
C ALA A 202 12.49 5.14 4.63
N ASP A 203 11.83 5.96 3.80
CA ASP A 203 11.73 7.42 4.03
C ASP A 203 10.97 7.76 5.33
N ARG A 204 9.96 6.96 5.70
CA ARG A 204 9.24 7.13 6.98
C ARG A 204 9.94 6.46 8.18
N GLY A 205 10.88 5.54 7.92
CA GLY A 205 11.59 4.75 8.93
C GLY A 205 12.31 5.58 10.01
N PRO A 206 13.00 6.68 9.66
CA PRO A 206 13.62 7.62 10.62
C PRO A 206 12.64 8.21 11.65
N PHE A 207 11.34 8.16 11.39
CA PHE A 207 10.31 8.69 12.29
C PHE A 207 9.46 7.58 12.94
N ILE A 208 9.91 6.32 12.83
CA ILE A 208 9.26 5.14 13.44
C ILE A 208 10.23 4.46 14.39
N CYS A 209 10.05 4.67 15.69
CA CYS A 209 10.94 4.12 16.71
C CYS A 209 10.85 2.59 16.83
N GLN A 210 9.70 2.00 16.52
CA GLN A 210 9.54 0.54 16.45
C GLN A 210 9.82 0.03 15.04
N SER A 211 8.83 -0.54 14.37
CA SER A 211 8.88 -0.97 12.97
C SER A 211 7.50 -0.78 12.33
N GLN A 212 7.31 -1.31 11.13
CA GLN A 212 6.09 -1.22 10.35
C GLN A 212 5.77 -2.57 9.69
N SER A 213 4.48 -2.92 9.60
CA SER A 213 4.02 -4.18 9.01
C SER A 213 3.95 -4.13 7.48
N LEU A 214 5.13 -4.11 6.84
CA LEU A 214 5.30 -3.92 5.39
C LEU A 214 4.95 -5.17 4.57
N ASN A 215 3.81 -5.20 3.88
CA ASN A 215 3.56 -6.27 2.90
C ASN A 215 4.24 -5.96 1.56
N LEU A 216 4.71 -7.00 0.89
CA LEU A 216 5.23 -6.92 -0.48
C LEU A 216 4.35 -7.74 -1.42
N HIS A 217 4.13 -7.22 -2.62
CA HIS A 217 3.21 -7.78 -3.59
C HIS A 217 3.96 -8.15 -4.87
N VAL A 218 4.00 -9.44 -5.20
CA VAL A 218 4.64 -9.93 -6.42
C VAL A 218 3.70 -10.89 -7.13
N ALA A 219 3.12 -10.42 -8.24
CA ALA A 219 2.17 -11.23 -9.01
C ALA A 219 2.77 -12.59 -9.40
N GLU A 220 3.98 -12.58 -9.96
CA GLU A 220 4.73 -13.76 -10.37
C GLU A 220 6.07 -13.86 -9.61
N PRO A 221 6.09 -14.53 -8.45
CA PRO A 221 7.28 -14.64 -7.62
C PRO A 221 8.34 -15.53 -8.29
N THR A 222 9.58 -15.06 -8.28
CA THR A 222 10.76 -15.87 -8.60
C THR A 222 11.79 -15.69 -7.49
N ILE A 223 12.66 -16.68 -7.28
CA ILE A 223 13.75 -16.59 -6.29
C ILE A 223 14.57 -15.31 -6.53
N ARG A 224 14.90 -15.01 -7.79
CA ARG A 224 15.64 -13.80 -8.16
C ARG A 224 14.92 -12.52 -7.73
N LYS A 225 13.62 -12.40 -8.00
CA LYS A 225 12.83 -11.20 -7.62
C LYS A 225 12.75 -11.06 -6.10
N ILE A 226 12.43 -12.14 -5.38
CA ILE A 226 12.28 -12.12 -3.93
C ILE A 226 13.62 -11.80 -3.25
N SER A 227 14.70 -12.47 -3.64
CA SER A 227 16.04 -12.18 -3.10
C SER A 227 16.43 -10.72 -3.34
N ALA A 228 16.22 -10.19 -4.55
CA ALA A 228 16.53 -8.80 -4.85
C ALA A 228 15.72 -7.82 -3.96
N MET A 229 14.43 -8.07 -3.73
CA MET A 229 13.61 -7.25 -2.84
C MET A 229 14.09 -7.29 -1.39
N HIS A 230 14.41 -8.48 -0.86
CA HIS A 230 14.91 -8.62 0.51
C HIS A 230 16.26 -7.93 0.71
N PHE A 231 17.21 -8.13 -0.21
CA PHE A 231 18.50 -7.44 -0.15
C PHE A 231 18.34 -5.93 -0.28
N TYR A 232 17.40 -5.47 -1.12
CA TYR A 232 17.12 -4.04 -1.26
C TYR A 232 16.55 -3.46 0.03
N ALA A 233 15.52 -4.09 0.62
CA ALA A 233 14.92 -3.69 1.89
C ALA A 233 15.97 -3.63 3.03
N TRP A 234 16.84 -4.64 3.10
CA TRP A 234 17.95 -4.67 4.05
C TRP A 234 18.95 -3.54 3.79
N SER A 235 19.37 -3.30 2.54
CA SER A 235 20.31 -2.22 2.22
C SER A 235 19.76 -0.82 2.48
N ARG A 236 18.43 -0.67 2.55
CA ARG A 236 17.74 0.57 2.91
C ARG A 236 17.54 0.73 4.42
N GLY A 237 18.10 -0.15 5.25
CA GLY A 237 18.03 -0.05 6.72
C GLY A 237 16.70 -0.49 7.34
N LEU A 238 15.79 -1.09 6.58
CA LEU A 238 14.47 -1.48 7.12
C LEU A 238 14.59 -2.52 8.24
N LYS A 239 13.99 -2.21 9.39
CA LYS A 239 13.87 -3.12 10.54
C LYS A 239 13.00 -4.34 10.23
N THR A 240 11.90 -4.14 9.51
CA THR A 240 11.05 -5.21 8.94
C THR A 240 11.10 -5.10 7.42
N GLY A 241 11.88 -5.97 6.78
CA GLY A 241 12.01 -5.98 5.33
C GLY A 241 10.81 -6.60 4.59
N GLN A 242 10.02 -7.43 5.28
CA GLN A 242 8.78 -8.00 4.76
C GLN A 242 7.94 -8.56 5.92
N TYR A 243 6.63 -8.31 5.89
CA TYR A 243 5.62 -8.96 6.71
C TYR A 243 5.01 -10.15 5.95
N TYR A 244 4.03 -9.92 5.08
CA TYR A 244 3.59 -10.93 4.10
C TYR A 244 4.16 -10.68 2.71
N LEU A 245 4.45 -11.77 2.01
CA LEU A 245 4.54 -11.79 0.56
C LEU A 245 3.18 -12.17 0.00
N ARG A 246 2.54 -11.27 -0.74
CA ARG A 246 1.27 -11.51 -1.45
C ARG A 246 1.57 -11.80 -2.92
N THR A 247 0.95 -12.86 -3.44
CA THR A 247 1.15 -13.31 -4.83
C THR A 247 -0.20 -13.45 -5.53
N LYS A 248 -0.20 -13.47 -6.87
CA LYS A 248 -1.40 -13.82 -7.64
C LYS A 248 -1.40 -15.32 -7.93
N PRO A 249 -2.56 -16.01 -7.85
CA PRO A 249 -2.68 -17.37 -8.33
C PRO A 249 -2.28 -17.48 -9.80
N LYS A 250 -1.68 -18.61 -10.21
CA LYS A 250 -1.32 -18.89 -11.61
C LYS A 250 -2.54 -19.20 -12.50
N ALA A 251 -3.63 -19.65 -11.90
CA ALA A 251 -4.86 -20.01 -12.60
C ALA A 251 -6.02 -19.17 -12.04
N ASP A 252 -6.85 -18.74 -12.96
CA ASP A 252 -7.93 -17.81 -12.71
C ASP A 252 -9.23 -18.57 -12.45
N ALA A 253 -9.93 -18.21 -11.37
CA ALA A 253 -11.32 -18.64 -11.22
C ALA A 253 -12.14 -18.00 -12.35
N ILE A 254 -12.92 -18.80 -13.07
CA ILE A 254 -13.82 -18.33 -14.12
C ILE A 254 -14.80 -17.34 -13.49
N GLN A 255 -14.79 -16.09 -13.95
CA GLN A 255 -15.75 -15.07 -13.51
C GLN A 255 -17.09 -15.32 -14.23
N PHE A 256 -18.10 -15.79 -13.48
CA PHE A 256 -19.42 -16.13 -14.02
C PHE A 256 -20.33 -14.92 -14.31
N THR A 257 -19.93 -13.70 -13.93
CA THR A 257 -20.78 -12.51 -13.98
C THR A 257 -20.57 -11.62 -15.19
N VAL A 258 -19.63 -11.96 -16.08
CA VAL A 258 -19.29 -11.10 -17.22
C VAL A 258 -19.55 -11.84 -18.53
N ASP A 259 -20.30 -11.21 -19.43
CA ASP A 259 -20.49 -11.70 -20.79
C ASP A 259 -19.15 -11.65 -21.54
N GLN A 260 -18.48 -12.80 -21.56
CA GLN A 260 -17.16 -12.99 -22.15
C GLN A 260 -17.17 -12.72 -23.67
N VAL A 261 -18.31 -12.92 -24.33
CA VAL A 261 -18.44 -12.74 -25.78
C VAL A 261 -18.42 -11.25 -26.13
N ALA A 262 -19.17 -10.44 -25.38
CA ALA A 262 -19.18 -8.99 -25.57
C ALA A 262 -17.80 -8.35 -25.33
N LEU A 263 -17.03 -8.87 -24.36
CA LEU A 263 -15.65 -8.41 -24.11
C LEU A 263 -14.68 -8.79 -25.21
N ALA A 264 -14.76 -10.02 -25.73
CA ALA A 264 -13.88 -10.49 -26.80
C ALA A 264 -14.09 -9.67 -28.08
N MET A 265 -15.34 -9.42 -28.48
CA MET A 265 -15.66 -8.58 -29.65
C MET A 265 -15.14 -7.15 -29.50
N LYS A 266 -15.15 -6.60 -28.28
CA LYS A 266 -14.61 -5.26 -28.02
C LYS A 266 -13.07 -5.24 -28.07
N LYS A 267 -12.38 -6.25 -27.51
CA LYS A 267 -10.91 -6.38 -27.61
C LYS A 267 -10.45 -6.48 -29.07
N ASP A 268 -11.18 -7.19 -29.92
CA ASP A 268 -10.85 -7.29 -31.35
C ASP A 268 -11.06 -5.96 -32.10
N LYS A 269 -12.10 -5.22 -31.75
CA LYS A 269 -12.35 -3.88 -32.30
C LYS A 269 -11.27 -2.91 -31.85
N ASP A 270 -10.95 -2.95 -30.57
CA ASP A 270 -9.90 -2.17 -29.97
C ASP A 270 -8.55 -2.44 -30.66
N ALA A 271 -8.16 -3.70 -30.85
CA ALA A 271 -6.92 -4.06 -31.54
C ALA A 271 -6.87 -3.56 -32.99
N LYS A 272 -8.02 -3.51 -33.69
CA LYS A 272 -8.10 -2.92 -35.04
C LYS A 272 -7.94 -1.41 -35.02
N ASP A 273 -8.58 -0.71 -34.09
CA ASP A 273 -8.46 0.74 -33.98
C ASP A 273 -7.01 1.17 -33.66
N GLU A 274 -6.27 0.37 -32.86
CA GLU A 274 -4.83 0.59 -32.61
C GLU A 274 -3.95 0.34 -33.85
N ALA A 275 -4.29 -0.67 -34.66
CA ALA A 275 -3.59 -0.96 -35.90
C ALA A 275 -3.83 0.13 -36.96
N ASP A 276 -5.04 0.69 -37.00
CA ASP A 276 -5.42 1.75 -37.92
C ASP A 276 -4.82 3.11 -37.50
N ASP A 277 -4.76 3.44 -36.20
CA ASP A 277 -4.05 4.63 -35.70
C ASP A 277 -2.53 4.54 -35.94
N ALA A 278 -1.94 3.34 -35.79
CA ALA A 278 -0.53 3.10 -36.11
C ALA A 278 -0.26 3.19 -37.63
N ALA A 279 -1.22 2.84 -38.48
CA ALA A 279 -1.13 2.98 -39.94
C ALA A 279 -1.36 4.42 -40.43
N ALA A 280 -2.10 5.24 -39.68
CA ALA A 280 -2.34 6.66 -39.97
C ALA A 280 -1.17 7.58 -39.55
N GLY A 281 -0.29 7.11 -38.66
CA GLY A 281 0.93 7.80 -38.20
C GLY A 281 2.15 7.66 -39.13
N SER A 282 2.13 8.36 -40.27
CA SER A 282 3.24 8.69 -41.19
C SER A 282 3.82 7.60 -42.12
N PRO A 283 3.84 7.83 -43.46
CA PRO A 283 4.62 7.04 -44.41
C PRO A 283 5.95 7.73 -44.71
N ALA A 284 7.04 7.38 -44.01
CA ALA A 284 8.39 7.69 -44.49
C ALA A 284 9.47 6.85 -43.79
N ALA A 285 9.73 5.64 -44.31
CA ALA A 285 11.07 5.03 -44.41
C ALA A 285 10.95 3.58 -44.91
N ALA A 286 10.69 3.41 -46.20
CA ALA A 286 10.89 2.15 -46.90
C ALA A 286 11.88 2.38 -48.05
N ALA A 287 13.17 2.13 -47.79
CA ALA A 287 14.16 1.73 -48.80
C ALA A 287 15.51 1.42 -48.14
N ALA A 288 15.73 0.15 -47.79
CA ALA A 288 16.99 -0.57 -47.99
C ALA A 288 16.84 -2.00 -47.42
N ALA A 289 16.44 -2.93 -48.28
CA ALA A 289 16.52 -4.36 -48.02
C ALA A 289 17.78 -4.94 -48.68
N SER A 290 18.18 -6.13 -48.18
CA SER A 290 19.13 -7.12 -48.74
C SER A 290 20.47 -7.19 -47.98
N ALA A 291 20.99 -8.33 -47.53
CA ALA A 291 20.56 -9.73 -47.47
C ALA A 291 21.53 -10.50 -46.55
N ALA A 292 21.05 -11.55 -45.87
CA ALA A 292 21.74 -12.84 -45.70
C ALA A 292 21.05 -13.72 -44.64
N ALA A 293 20.76 -14.97 -45.01
CA ALA A 293 20.46 -16.10 -44.15
C ALA A 293 21.49 -17.22 -44.45
N PRO A 294 21.48 -18.38 -43.77
CA PRO A 294 21.52 -18.66 -42.33
C PRO A 294 22.78 -19.50 -41.96
N SER A 295 23.08 -19.68 -40.67
CA SER A 295 24.10 -20.66 -40.23
C SER A 295 23.65 -21.45 -38.99
N LEU A 296 23.69 -22.77 -39.14
CA LEU A 296 23.52 -23.82 -38.14
C LEU A 296 24.89 -24.19 -37.55
N ALA A 297 25.02 -24.23 -36.22
CA ALA A 297 25.88 -25.18 -35.50
C ALA A 297 25.54 -25.21 -34.00
N ALA A 298 25.54 -26.42 -33.44
CA ALA A 298 25.06 -26.80 -32.10
C ALA A 298 26.16 -26.77 -31.00
N PRO A 299 26.01 -27.50 -29.87
CA PRO A 299 25.83 -26.97 -28.52
C PRO A 299 27.12 -26.91 -27.68
N VAL A 300 27.17 -26.02 -26.68
CA VAL A 300 28.29 -25.95 -25.71
C VAL A 300 27.93 -26.66 -24.40
N LYS A 301 28.84 -27.53 -23.97
CA LYS A 301 28.82 -28.45 -22.83
C LYS A 301 28.63 -27.76 -21.46
N ALA A 302 27.97 -28.49 -20.58
CA ALA A 302 27.92 -28.28 -19.13
C ALA A 302 29.32 -28.27 -18.49
N ALA A 303 29.55 -27.31 -17.60
CA ALA A 303 30.70 -27.28 -16.71
C ALA A 303 30.25 -27.57 -15.27
N ALA A 304 31.08 -28.35 -14.58
CA ALA A 304 30.81 -29.06 -13.34
C ALA A 304 30.55 -28.17 -12.12
N ALA A 305 29.68 -28.67 -11.23
CA ALA A 305 29.42 -28.12 -9.92
C ALA A 305 30.64 -28.26 -8.99
N VAL A 306 31.01 -27.15 -8.35
CA VAL A 306 31.90 -27.15 -7.18
C VAL A 306 31.01 -27.14 -5.94
N THR A 307 31.01 -28.26 -5.22
CA THR A 307 30.33 -28.44 -3.93
C THR A 307 31.18 -27.84 -2.81
N MET A 308 30.61 -26.91 -2.04
CA MET A 308 31.11 -26.55 -0.70
C MET A 308 30.18 -27.15 0.36
N PRO A 309 30.69 -27.67 1.50
CA PRO A 309 29.85 -28.32 2.50
C PRO A 309 29.07 -27.30 3.34
N LEU A 310 27.76 -27.49 3.48
CA LEU A 310 26.94 -26.82 4.51
C LEU A 310 27.23 -27.42 5.90
N PRO A 311 27.26 -26.62 6.97
CA PRO A 311 27.26 -27.14 8.33
C PRO A 311 25.88 -27.68 8.73
N ALA A 312 25.88 -28.72 9.55
CA ALA A 312 24.71 -29.51 9.95
C ALA A 312 23.59 -28.69 10.61
N ALA A 313 22.36 -28.91 10.15
CA ALA A 313 21.15 -28.33 10.71
C ALA A 313 20.86 -28.92 12.11
N LYS A 314 20.70 -28.05 13.11
CA LYS A 314 20.07 -28.40 14.39
C LYS A 314 18.56 -28.41 14.21
N THR A 315 17.92 -29.43 14.78
CA THR A 315 16.48 -29.70 14.79
C THR A 315 15.65 -28.47 15.21
N PRO A 316 14.53 -28.13 14.53
CA PRO A 316 13.65 -27.06 14.96
C PRO A 316 12.93 -27.42 16.25
N LEU A 317 12.90 -26.51 17.22
CA LEU A 317 12.01 -26.57 18.37
C LEU A 317 10.55 -26.32 17.94
N PRO A 318 9.55 -26.96 18.57
CA PRO A 318 8.15 -26.77 18.22
C PRO A 318 7.67 -25.38 18.62
N VAL A 319 7.02 -24.67 17.69
CA VAL A 319 6.34 -23.39 17.93
C VAL A 319 4.91 -23.67 18.36
N ALA A 320 4.53 -23.21 19.56
CA ALA A 320 3.15 -23.29 20.05
C ALA A 320 2.24 -22.26 19.35
N PRO A 321 0.97 -22.58 19.06
CA PRO A 321 0.02 -21.62 18.50
C PRO A 321 -0.39 -20.57 19.53
N ALA A 322 -0.59 -19.33 19.07
CA ALA A 322 -1.11 -18.22 19.87
C ALA A 322 -2.61 -18.42 20.18
N PRO A 323 -3.10 -17.99 21.36
CA PRO A 323 -4.50 -18.17 21.74
C PRO A 323 -5.42 -17.24 20.95
N ALA A 324 -6.51 -17.79 20.42
CA ALA A 324 -7.63 -17.03 19.88
C ALA A 324 -8.45 -16.44 21.04
N ALA A 325 -8.66 -15.13 21.04
CA ALA A 325 -9.64 -14.49 21.92
C ALA A 325 -11.01 -14.57 21.23
N GLU A 326 -11.88 -15.45 21.72
CA GLU A 326 -13.31 -15.44 21.41
C GLU A 326 -13.98 -14.38 22.27
N MET A 327 -14.75 -13.48 21.64
CA MET A 327 -15.63 -12.52 22.30
C MET A 327 -17.05 -12.81 21.79
N GLU A 328 -17.98 -13.13 22.68
CA GLU A 328 -19.30 -13.66 22.34
C GLU A 328 -20.19 -12.64 21.61
N ALA A 329 -20.95 -13.16 20.64
CA ALA A 329 -21.70 -12.45 19.61
C ALA A 329 -22.95 -11.60 19.99
N PRO A 330 -23.52 -11.58 21.21
CA PRO A 330 -24.76 -10.80 21.44
C PRO A 330 -24.60 -9.27 21.47
N ASP A 331 -23.47 -8.74 21.98
CA ASP A 331 -23.33 -7.29 22.25
C ASP A 331 -23.13 -6.41 21.00
N LEU A 332 -22.71 -7.02 19.88
CA LEU A 332 -22.40 -6.31 18.65
C LEU A 332 -23.66 -5.86 17.89
N LEU A 333 -24.75 -6.63 17.99
CA LEU A 333 -26.00 -6.33 17.26
C LEU A 333 -26.74 -5.14 17.88
N GLU A 334 -26.75 -5.03 19.21
CA GLU A 334 -27.40 -3.95 19.96
C GLU A 334 -26.63 -2.62 19.83
N ALA A 335 -25.29 -2.70 19.80
CA ALA A 335 -24.42 -1.55 19.54
C ALA A 335 -24.54 -1.02 18.09
N MET A 336 -24.85 -1.88 17.12
CA MET A 336 -25.06 -1.48 15.72
C MET A 336 -26.44 -0.84 15.49
N GLN A 337 -27.48 -1.30 16.19
CA GLN A 337 -28.84 -0.78 16.02
C GLN A 337 -29.06 0.59 16.67
N SER A 338 -28.34 0.90 17.75
CA SER A 338 -28.47 2.20 18.43
C SER A 338 -27.80 3.38 17.70
N LYS A 339 -26.84 3.12 16.80
CA LYS A 339 -26.12 4.17 16.04
C LYS A 339 -26.79 4.58 14.72
N LEU A 340 -27.83 3.86 14.29
CA LEU A 340 -28.60 4.17 13.06
C LEU A 340 -29.68 5.24 13.27
N ARG A 341 -29.86 5.81 14.47
CA ARG A 341 -30.93 6.78 14.78
C ARG A 341 -30.52 8.26 14.75
N PHE A 342 -29.29 8.59 14.37
CA PHE A 342 -28.85 9.99 14.24
C PHE A 342 -28.04 10.21 12.96
N ALA A 343 -28.74 10.32 11.84
CA ALA A 343 -28.25 11.02 10.66
C ALA A 343 -29.29 12.11 10.33
N PRO A 344 -28.91 13.39 10.16
CA PRO A 344 -29.85 14.44 9.82
C PRO A 344 -30.39 14.24 8.39
N GLU A 345 -31.68 14.55 8.20
CA GLU A 345 -32.34 14.65 6.91
C GLU A 345 -31.58 15.61 5.99
N ILE A 346 -31.19 15.12 4.80
CA ILE A 346 -30.78 15.96 3.67
C ILE A 346 -32.00 16.04 2.76
N ASP A 347 -32.82 17.06 3.00
CA ASP A 347 -33.81 17.53 2.03
C ASP A 347 -33.13 18.36 0.94
N GLY A 348 -33.52 18.14 -0.32
CA GLY A 348 -33.32 19.11 -1.41
C GLY A 348 -32.58 18.58 -2.64
N GLU A 349 -33.33 17.92 -3.52
CA GLU A 349 -33.21 17.94 -4.99
C GLU A 349 -31.81 18.05 -5.63
N ASP A 350 -31.24 16.89 -5.99
CA ASP A 350 -30.71 16.72 -7.36
C ASP A 350 -30.68 15.25 -7.75
N VAL A 351 -31.34 14.98 -8.86
CA VAL A 351 -31.89 13.69 -9.24
C VAL A 351 -30.97 13.03 -10.27
N CYS A 352 -30.26 11.97 -9.89
CA CYS A 352 -29.68 11.03 -10.87
C CYS A 352 -30.67 9.87 -11.13
N ILE A 353 -31.76 10.17 -11.84
CA ILE A 353 -32.62 9.15 -12.46
C ILE A 353 -31.84 8.55 -13.63
N ASN A 354 -31.18 7.41 -13.40
CA ASN A 354 -31.19 6.25 -14.31
C ASN A 354 -30.39 5.05 -13.75
N CYS A 355 -30.81 4.57 -12.57
CA CYS A 355 -30.34 3.30 -12.01
C CYS A 355 -31.53 2.36 -11.75
N GLN A 356 -32.33 2.04 -12.78
CA GLN A 356 -33.21 0.87 -12.77
C GLN A 356 -33.34 0.32 -14.21
N GLY A 357 -33.01 -0.96 -14.39
CA GLY A 357 -33.08 -1.69 -15.67
C GLY A 357 -31.91 -2.63 -15.86
#